data_AF-A0A4Y7SPA1-F1
#
_entry.id   AF-A0A4Y7SPA1-F1
#
_cell.length_a   1.000
_cell.length_b   1.000
_cell.length_c   1.000
_cell.angle_alpha   90.00
_cell.angle_beta   90.00
_cell.angle_gamma   90.00
#
_symmetry.space_group_name_H-M   'P 1'
#
loop_
_entity.id
_entity.type
_entity.pdbx_description
1 polymer ?
#
loop_
_entity_poly.entity_id
_entity_poly.type
_entity_poly.pdbx_seq_one_letter_code
_entity_poly.pdbx_strand_id
1 'polypeptide(L)'
;QRNDGPSFFAGAQGFNIGNQVNVNAESSHVTINVTNISGGSDNILSKLNPIPDASHTRNLNSSPPDSRCLPGTRIRILKEIKAWVDSGIVFARDDTPTHVLWLHGYVGCGKSAIAQAIAETFAKKKRLAASYFFYRGSGERSRSARVAQTLARQLIATVPGTKTFVKGVLKEDEGGESGGTLPRSELSSQVERLFLEPYTSALRNPARRAQALVKGPFLTVIDGLDECE
;
A
#
# COMPACT_ATOMS: atom_id res chain seq x y z
N GLN A 1 -31.29 -43.82 -31.55
CA GLN A 1 -30.85 -44.01 -30.14
C GLN A 1 -29.56 -43.23 -29.97
N ARG A 2 -29.55 -42.16 -29.17
CA ARG A 2 -28.36 -41.34 -28.92
C ARG A 2 -27.56 -41.99 -27.79
N ASN A 3 -26.28 -42.27 -28.03
CA ASN A 3 -25.34 -42.76 -27.03
C ASN A 3 -24.95 -41.58 -26.14
N ASP A 4 -25.53 -41.51 -24.94
CA ASP A 4 -25.05 -40.60 -23.90
C ASP A 4 -23.82 -41.26 -23.23
N GLY A 5 -22.65 -40.66 -23.47
CA GLY A 5 -21.39 -41.07 -22.84
C GLY A 5 -21.40 -40.81 -21.32
N PRO A 6 -20.45 -41.40 -20.57
CA PRO A 6 -20.43 -41.30 -19.11
C PRO A 6 -20.26 -39.85 -18.64
N SER A 7 -21.22 -39.40 -17.84
CA SER A 7 -21.16 -38.12 -17.12
C SER A 7 -20.34 -38.30 -15.85
N PHE A 8 -19.13 -37.73 -15.83
CA PHE A 8 -18.18 -37.85 -14.70
C PHE A 8 -18.63 -37.11 -13.42
N PHE A 9 -19.67 -36.27 -13.48
CA PHE A 9 -20.08 -35.40 -12.37
C PHE A 9 -21.60 -35.37 -12.11
N ALA A 10 -22.35 -36.36 -12.61
CA ALA A 10 -23.79 -36.42 -12.35
C ALA A 10 -24.07 -36.51 -10.84
N GLY A 11 -24.69 -35.47 -10.28
CA GLY A 11 -25.13 -35.43 -8.88
C GLY A 11 -24.08 -34.99 -7.85
N ALA A 12 -22.89 -34.55 -8.26
CA ALA A 12 -21.88 -34.05 -7.33
C ALA A 12 -22.19 -32.61 -6.87
N GLN A 13 -22.11 -32.33 -5.58
CA GLN A 13 -22.23 -30.99 -4.98
C GLN A 13 -21.08 -30.75 -3.98
N GLY A 14 -20.71 -29.48 -3.76
CA GLY A 14 -19.77 -29.10 -2.70
C GLY A 14 -18.27 -29.35 -2.98
N PHE A 15 -17.86 -29.51 -4.24
CA PHE A 15 -16.44 -29.61 -4.60
C PHE A 15 -15.91 -28.28 -5.15
N ASN A 16 -14.62 -28.02 -4.93
CA ASN A 16 -13.92 -26.89 -5.53
C ASN A 16 -12.87 -27.45 -6.49
N ILE A 17 -13.14 -27.37 -7.79
CA ILE A 17 -12.13 -27.68 -8.80
C ILE A 17 -11.43 -26.35 -9.13
N GLY A 18 -10.10 -26.31 -8.94
CA GLY A 18 -9.28 -25.13 -9.24
C GLY A 18 -9.18 -24.83 -10.75
N ASN A 19 -8.07 -24.21 -11.19
CA ASN A 19 -7.87 -23.85 -12.60
C ASN A 19 -8.04 -25.07 -13.53
N GLN A 20 -9.13 -25.10 -14.31
CA GLN A 20 -9.38 -26.12 -15.32
C GLN A 20 -9.09 -25.60 -16.74
N VAL A 21 -8.57 -26.49 -17.58
CA VAL A 21 -8.63 -26.38 -19.03
C VAL A 21 -9.47 -27.55 -19.52
N ASN A 22 -10.73 -27.29 -19.91
CA ASN A 22 -11.61 -28.32 -20.45
C ASN A 22 -11.42 -28.38 -21.96
N VAL A 23 -10.86 -29.49 -22.45
CA VAL A 23 -10.72 -29.77 -23.88
C VAL A 23 -11.84 -30.71 -24.28
N ASN A 24 -12.85 -30.17 -24.97
CA ASN A 24 -13.87 -31.00 -25.59
C ASN A 24 -13.48 -31.24 -27.06
N ALA A 25 -13.26 -32.50 -27.43
CA ALA A 25 -12.89 -32.88 -28.78
C ALA A 25 -14.12 -33.47 -29.49
N GLU A 26 -14.94 -32.61 -30.07
CA GLU A 26 -15.93 -33.02 -31.07
C GLU A 26 -15.36 -32.81 -32.47
N SER A 27 -15.67 -33.72 -33.40
CA SER A 27 -14.98 -33.81 -34.68
C SER A 27 -14.96 -32.47 -35.41
N SER A 28 -13.73 -32.01 -35.69
CA SER A 28 -13.35 -30.87 -36.55
C SER A 28 -13.20 -29.49 -35.90
N HIS A 29 -13.60 -29.25 -34.64
CA HIS A 29 -13.39 -27.94 -34.00
C HIS A 29 -13.04 -28.06 -32.50
N VAL A 30 -11.88 -27.53 -32.10
CA VAL A 30 -11.47 -27.43 -30.69
C VAL A 30 -11.97 -26.10 -30.12
N THR A 31 -12.92 -26.16 -29.18
CA THR A 31 -13.41 -24.98 -28.45
C THR A 31 -12.73 -24.93 -27.08
N ILE A 32 -11.84 -23.95 -26.87
CA ILE A 32 -11.20 -23.71 -25.56
C ILE A 32 -12.02 -22.64 -24.83
N ASN A 33 -12.83 -23.07 -23.85
CA ASN A 33 -13.53 -22.15 -22.96
C ASN A 33 -12.68 -21.91 -21.70
N VAL A 34 -11.99 -20.77 -21.64
CA VAL A 34 -11.31 -20.31 -20.41
C VAL A 34 -12.33 -19.58 -19.55
N THR A 35 -12.94 -20.27 -18.60
CA THR A 35 -13.71 -19.61 -17.54
C THR A 35 -12.76 -19.23 -16.40
N ASN A 36 -12.30 -17.97 -16.38
CA ASN A 36 -11.68 -17.39 -15.19
C ASN A 36 -12.77 -17.18 -14.12
N ILE A 37 -13.08 -18.22 -13.37
CA ILE A 37 -13.89 -18.09 -12.16
C ILE A 37 -12.98 -17.54 -11.07
N SER A 38 -12.80 -16.22 -11.06
CA SER A 38 -12.29 -15.53 -9.88
C SER A 38 -13.30 -15.74 -8.76
N GLY A 39 -13.05 -16.77 -7.94
CA GLY A 39 -13.87 -17.09 -6.77
C GLY A 39 -14.11 -15.84 -5.94
N GLY A 40 -15.38 -15.53 -5.69
CA GLY A 40 -15.83 -14.48 -4.80
C GLY A 40 -15.33 -14.75 -3.38
N SER A 41 -14.12 -14.31 -3.09
CA SER A 41 -13.76 -13.94 -1.73
C SER A 41 -14.03 -12.45 -1.64
N ASP A 42 -14.90 -12.04 -0.73
CA ASP A 42 -14.91 -10.67 -0.24
C ASP A 42 -13.45 -10.32 0.06
N ASN A 43 -12.84 -9.52 -0.82
CA ASN A 43 -11.45 -9.18 -0.67
C ASN A 43 -11.40 -8.19 0.46
N ILE A 44 -11.33 -8.66 1.71
CA ILE A 44 -11.32 -7.88 2.95
C ILE A 44 -10.46 -6.61 2.89
N LEU A 45 -9.42 -6.59 2.05
CA LEU A 45 -8.61 -5.42 1.75
C LEU A 45 -9.36 -4.26 1.07
N SER A 46 -10.57 -4.48 0.55
CA SER A 46 -11.48 -3.44 0.04
C SER A 46 -11.99 -2.58 1.19
N LYS A 47 -12.11 -3.13 2.41
CA LYS A 47 -12.54 -2.41 3.62
C LYS A 47 -11.54 -1.38 4.10
N LEU A 48 -10.26 -1.48 3.67
CA LEU A 48 -9.31 -0.40 3.87
C LEU A 48 -9.84 0.90 3.29
N ASN A 49 -10.56 0.86 2.16
CA ASN A 49 -11.10 2.05 1.51
C ASN A 49 -10.03 3.16 1.47
N PRO A 50 -8.91 3.00 0.74
CA PRO A 50 -7.85 4.01 0.68
C PRO A 50 -8.33 5.28 -0.03
N ILE A 51 -7.66 6.41 0.19
CA ILE A 51 -7.85 7.66 -0.56
C ILE A 51 -6.82 7.72 -1.70
N PRO A 52 -7.21 7.46 -2.97
CA PRO A 52 -6.25 7.33 -4.08
C PRO A 52 -5.52 8.64 -4.39
N ASP A 53 -6.20 9.78 -4.25
CA ASP A 53 -5.71 11.13 -4.55
C ASP A 53 -4.85 11.73 -3.42
N ALA A 54 -4.65 11.02 -2.31
CA ALA A 54 -3.75 11.42 -1.23
C ALA A 54 -2.29 10.97 -1.44
N SER A 55 -2.02 10.07 -2.38
CA SER A 55 -0.65 9.54 -2.58
C SER A 55 0.20 10.40 -3.52
N HIS A 56 1.49 10.09 -3.62
CA HIS A 56 2.39 10.73 -4.59
C HIS A 56 1.97 10.50 -6.05
N THR A 57 1.17 9.47 -6.35
CA THR A 57 0.70 9.18 -7.72
C THR A 57 -0.60 9.92 -8.07
N ARG A 58 -1.11 10.80 -7.21
CA ARG A 58 -2.29 11.61 -7.51
C ARG A 58 -2.08 12.42 -8.79
N ASN A 59 -3.16 12.70 -9.51
CA ASN A 59 -3.09 13.57 -10.68
C ASN A 59 -2.89 15.02 -10.21
N LEU A 60 -1.67 15.55 -10.33
CA LEU A 60 -1.31 16.89 -9.84
C LEU A 60 -2.08 18.03 -10.52
N ASN A 61 -2.68 17.78 -11.69
CA ASN A 61 -3.50 18.79 -12.38
C ASN A 61 -4.92 18.88 -11.80
N SER A 62 -5.47 17.77 -11.30
CA SER A 62 -6.84 17.72 -10.74
C SER A 62 -6.88 17.58 -9.22
N SER A 63 -5.76 17.24 -8.59
CA SER A 63 -5.61 16.97 -7.16
C SER A 63 -4.49 17.86 -6.61
N PRO A 64 -4.80 19.14 -6.31
CA PRO A 64 -3.81 20.12 -5.86
C PRO A 64 -3.10 19.71 -4.54
N PRO A 65 -1.96 20.33 -4.21
CA PRO A 65 -1.26 21.31 -5.03
C PRO A 65 -0.44 20.64 -6.14
N ASP A 66 -0.16 21.39 -7.22
CA ASP A 66 0.84 20.99 -8.21
C ASP A 66 2.22 21.09 -7.58
N SER A 67 2.64 19.97 -6.99
CA SER A 67 3.90 19.85 -6.27
C SER A 67 5.05 19.40 -7.17
N ARG A 68 5.03 19.68 -8.48
CA ARG A 68 6.19 19.36 -9.33
C ARG A 68 7.34 20.32 -9.03
N CYS A 69 8.51 19.76 -8.72
CA CYS A 69 9.74 20.56 -8.74
C CYS A 69 10.08 20.97 -10.18
N LEU A 70 10.42 22.24 -10.36
CA LEU A 70 11.03 22.70 -11.61
C LEU A 70 12.37 21.97 -11.84
N PRO A 71 12.65 21.49 -13.06
CA PRO A 71 13.93 20.84 -13.37
C PRO A 71 15.13 21.72 -12.96
N GLY A 72 16.15 21.11 -12.37
CA GLY A 72 17.36 21.81 -11.94
C GLY A 72 17.22 22.61 -10.63
N THR A 73 16.04 22.62 -9.99
CA THR A 73 15.84 23.28 -8.70
C THR A 73 15.94 22.32 -7.52
N ARG A 74 16.10 22.86 -6.30
CA ARG A 74 16.11 22.09 -5.03
C ARG A 74 17.13 20.94 -4.97
N ILE A 75 18.14 20.95 -5.83
CA ILE A 75 19.11 19.86 -5.99
C ILE A 75 19.80 19.54 -4.66
N ARG A 76 20.27 20.56 -3.94
CA ARG A 76 21.02 20.40 -2.69
C ARG A 76 20.20 19.69 -1.61
N ILE A 77 19.01 20.21 -1.29
CA ILE A 77 18.15 19.62 -0.26
C ILE A 77 17.65 18.23 -0.64
N LEU A 78 17.34 17.99 -1.93
CA LEU A 78 16.99 16.65 -2.41
C LEU A 78 18.14 15.67 -2.22
N LYS A 79 19.38 16.09 -2.43
CA LYS A 79 20.58 15.27 -2.20
C LYS A 79 20.77 14.98 -0.71
N GLU A 80 20.61 15.98 0.15
CA GLU A 80 20.71 15.84 1.60
C GLU A 80 19.68 14.85 2.16
N ILE A 81 18.41 14.97 1.78
CA ILE A 81 17.36 14.04 2.22
C ILE A 81 17.66 12.61 1.72
N LYS A 82 18.08 12.45 0.46
CA LYS A 82 18.45 11.13 -0.08
C LYS A 82 19.61 10.51 0.71
N ALA A 83 20.63 11.30 1.02
CA ALA A 83 21.76 10.86 1.83
C ALA A 83 21.32 10.48 3.25
N TRP A 84 20.44 11.28 3.88
CA TRP A 84 19.88 10.97 5.19
C TRP A 84 19.16 9.62 5.19
N VAL A 85 18.26 9.38 4.23
CA VAL A 85 17.55 8.09 4.09
C VAL A 85 18.55 6.95 3.97
N ASP A 86 19.58 7.08 3.12
CA ASP A 86 20.56 6.02 2.88
C ASP A 86 21.57 5.85 4.04
N SER A 87 21.78 6.87 4.88
CA SER A 87 22.67 6.82 6.04
C SER A 87 22.06 6.17 7.30
N GLY A 88 20.73 6.24 7.44
CA GLY A 88 20.00 5.97 8.69
C GLY A 88 20.02 4.53 9.23
N ILE A 89 20.71 3.60 8.56
CA ILE A 89 20.84 2.19 9.02
C ILE A 89 22.30 1.77 9.25
N VAL A 90 23.29 2.45 8.67
CA VAL A 90 24.67 1.93 8.61
C VAL A 90 25.64 2.69 9.52
N PHE A 91 25.35 3.95 9.88
CA PHE A 91 26.33 4.84 10.54
C PHE A 91 25.81 5.66 11.73
N ALA A 92 24.67 5.33 12.33
CA ALA A 92 24.26 5.99 13.57
C ALA A 92 25.29 5.64 14.67
N ARG A 93 26.16 6.61 14.98
CA ARG A 93 27.18 6.54 16.04
C ARG A 93 26.61 6.74 17.44
N ASP A 94 25.37 7.20 17.52
CA ASP A 94 24.62 7.40 18.75
C ASP A 94 23.52 6.33 18.85
N ASP A 95 23.21 5.88 20.06
CA ASP A 95 22.33 4.75 20.39
C ASP A 95 20.86 4.87 19.92
N THR A 96 20.52 5.90 19.14
CA THR A 96 19.20 6.07 18.54
C THR A 96 19.30 6.52 17.07
N PRO A 97 19.05 5.63 16.09
CA PRO A 97 18.90 6.08 14.70
C PRO A 97 17.70 7.05 14.59
N THR A 98 17.95 8.25 14.09
CA THR A 98 16.89 9.25 13.87
C THR A 98 16.05 8.82 12.67
N HIS A 99 14.88 8.24 12.93
CA HIS A 99 13.99 7.69 11.89
C HIS A 99 13.01 8.71 11.30
N VAL A 100 13.01 9.94 11.81
CA VAL A 100 12.11 11.02 11.40
C VAL A 100 12.94 12.22 10.94
N LEU A 101 12.64 12.73 9.74
CA LEU A 101 13.16 13.99 9.22
C LEU A 101 12.01 14.98 9.11
N TRP A 102 12.17 16.14 9.75
CA TRP A 102 11.18 17.22 9.71
C TRP A 102 11.62 18.30 8.71
N LEU A 103 10.93 18.40 7.57
CA LEU A 103 11.20 19.44 6.57
C LEU A 103 10.38 20.69 6.89
N HIS A 104 11.02 21.73 7.42
CA HIS A 104 10.38 23.00 7.76
C HIS A 104 10.88 24.17 6.90
N GLY A 105 10.11 25.24 6.88
CA GLY A 105 10.40 26.45 6.12
C GLY A 105 9.14 27.29 5.91
N TYR A 106 9.33 28.53 5.47
CA TYR A 106 8.26 29.49 5.25
C TYR A 106 7.21 28.99 4.24
N VAL A 107 6.01 29.58 4.27
CA VAL A 107 4.95 29.28 3.29
C VAL A 107 5.45 29.59 1.88
N GLY A 108 5.10 28.76 0.90
CA GLY A 108 5.50 28.93 -0.50
C GLY A 108 6.95 28.54 -0.84
N CYS A 109 7.77 28.08 0.11
CA CYS A 109 9.16 27.68 -0.19
C CYS A 109 9.29 26.35 -0.95
N GLY A 110 8.16 25.68 -1.27
CA GLY A 110 8.12 24.46 -2.06
C GLY A 110 8.36 23.18 -1.27
N LYS A 111 7.99 23.13 0.02
CA LYS A 111 8.10 21.91 0.87
C LYS A 111 7.38 20.71 0.24
N SER A 112 6.12 20.91 -0.16
CA SER A 112 5.33 19.88 -0.84
C SER A 112 5.96 19.42 -2.14
N ALA A 113 6.65 20.31 -2.86
CA ALA A 113 7.37 19.94 -4.07
C ALA A 113 8.60 19.07 -3.78
N ILE A 114 9.35 19.39 -2.72
CA ILE A 114 10.46 18.56 -2.24
C ILE A 114 9.94 17.19 -1.79
N ALA A 115 8.87 17.14 -1.01
CA ALA A 115 8.25 15.90 -0.55
C ALA A 115 7.77 15.02 -1.71
N GLN A 116 7.11 15.62 -2.72
CA GLN A 116 6.69 14.96 -3.95
C GLN A 116 7.88 14.36 -4.71
N ALA A 117 8.93 15.15 -4.95
CA ALA A 117 10.11 14.69 -5.67
C ALA A 117 10.87 13.57 -4.94
N ILE A 118 10.92 13.61 -3.60
CA ILE A 118 11.47 12.53 -2.78
C ILE A 118 10.61 11.28 -2.90
N ALA A 119 9.29 11.40 -2.73
CA ALA A 119 8.38 10.27 -2.84
C ALA A 119 8.52 9.57 -4.21
N GLU A 120 8.48 10.32 -5.31
CA GLU A 120 8.68 9.79 -6.66
C GLU A 120 10.04 9.11 -6.84
N THR A 121 11.11 9.69 -6.28
CA THR A 121 12.45 9.10 -6.34
C THR A 121 12.49 7.74 -5.65
N PHE A 122 11.92 7.62 -4.45
CA PHE A 122 11.94 6.37 -3.68
C PHE A 122 10.90 5.36 -4.17
N ALA A 123 9.82 5.81 -4.81
CA ALA A 123 8.88 4.94 -5.53
C ALA A 123 9.58 4.25 -6.70
N LYS A 124 10.33 4.99 -7.52
CA LYS A 124 11.16 4.42 -8.62
C LYS A 124 12.19 3.42 -8.11
N LYS A 125 12.76 3.64 -6.92
CA LYS A 125 13.67 2.71 -6.24
C LYS A 125 12.96 1.50 -5.59
N LYS A 126 11.61 1.42 -5.64
CA LYS A 126 10.80 0.42 -4.91
C LYS A 126 11.06 0.40 -3.40
N ARG A 127 11.31 1.60 -2.84
CA ARG A 127 11.65 1.84 -1.43
C ARG A 127 10.72 2.84 -0.75
N LEU A 128 9.70 3.36 -1.44
CA LEU A 128 8.65 4.15 -0.82
C LEU A 128 7.58 3.20 -0.25
N ALA A 129 7.57 3.02 1.07
CA ALA A 129 6.56 2.20 1.75
C ALA A 129 5.16 2.79 1.58
N ALA A 130 5.03 4.11 1.80
CA ALA A 130 3.78 4.83 1.59
C ALA A 130 4.01 6.34 1.47
N SER A 131 2.98 7.03 0.99
CA SER A 131 2.94 8.48 0.91
C SER A 131 1.54 9.01 1.20
N TYR A 132 1.44 10.16 1.88
CA TYR A 132 0.20 10.87 2.10
C TYR A 132 0.43 12.39 2.03
N PHE A 133 -0.33 13.06 1.18
CA PHE A 133 -0.27 14.51 0.98
C PHE A 133 -1.61 15.08 1.38
N PHE A 134 -1.69 15.74 2.52
CA PHE A 134 -2.90 16.49 2.89
C PHE A 134 -3.11 17.66 1.92
N TYR A 135 -4.35 18.14 1.85
CA TYR A 135 -4.67 19.40 1.18
C TYR A 135 -5.95 20.00 1.77
N ARG A 136 -5.90 21.23 2.28
CA ARG A 136 -7.06 21.82 2.96
C ARG A 136 -8.27 21.93 2.02
N GLY A 137 -9.47 21.64 2.51
CA GLY A 137 -10.70 21.67 1.71
C GLY A 137 -10.85 20.53 0.68
N SER A 138 -10.00 19.51 0.69
CA SER A 138 -10.11 18.34 -0.21
C SER A 138 -10.98 17.20 0.32
N GLY A 139 -11.93 17.49 1.22
CA GLY A 139 -12.85 16.51 1.77
C GLY A 139 -12.14 15.46 2.61
N GLU A 140 -12.24 14.18 2.25
CA GLU A 140 -11.64 13.11 3.05
C GLU A 140 -10.11 13.17 3.08
N ARG A 141 -9.47 13.79 2.07
CA ARG A 141 -8.02 13.93 2.00
C ARG A 141 -7.46 14.99 2.96
N SER A 142 -8.25 16.00 3.35
CA SER A 142 -7.88 16.94 4.42
C SER A 142 -8.02 16.32 5.81
N ARG A 143 -8.67 15.15 5.95
CA ARG A 143 -8.94 14.53 7.24
C ARG A 143 -7.97 13.40 7.55
N SER A 144 -7.70 13.20 8.83
CA SER A 144 -6.83 12.13 9.32
C SER A 144 -7.49 10.74 9.31
N ALA A 145 -8.82 10.67 9.23
CA ALA A 145 -9.63 9.47 9.45
C ALA A 145 -9.27 8.25 8.57
N ARG A 146 -8.69 8.47 7.38
CA ARG A 146 -8.34 7.41 6.41
C ARG A 146 -6.84 7.32 6.10
N VAL A 147 -6.01 8.03 6.86
CA VAL A 147 -4.55 8.03 6.66
C VAL A 147 -3.99 6.63 6.85
N ALA A 148 -4.26 5.98 7.97
CA ALA A 148 -3.70 4.67 8.30
C ALA A 148 -4.05 3.60 7.23
N GLN A 149 -5.29 3.58 6.77
CA GLN A 149 -5.77 2.66 5.76
C GLN A 149 -5.15 2.92 4.38
N THR A 150 -4.98 4.21 4.04
CA THR A 150 -4.31 4.63 2.80
C THR A 150 -2.82 4.27 2.82
N LEU A 151 -2.15 4.43 3.96
CA LEU A 151 -0.77 4.00 4.15
C LEU A 151 -0.66 2.47 4.10
N ALA A 152 -1.54 1.74 4.77
CA ALA A 152 -1.56 0.27 4.79
C ALA A 152 -1.77 -0.33 3.40
N ARG A 153 -2.66 0.27 2.59
CA ARG A 153 -2.86 -0.17 1.21
C ARG A 153 -1.59 -0.02 0.38
N GLN A 154 -0.87 1.09 0.53
CA GLN A 154 0.40 1.32 -0.16
C GLN A 154 1.48 0.35 0.34
N LEU A 155 1.54 0.11 1.65
CA LEU A 155 2.47 -0.83 2.26
C LEU A 155 2.31 -2.26 1.73
N ILE A 156 1.07 -2.72 1.52
CA ILE A 156 0.81 -4.03 0.91
C ILE A 156 1.37 -4.12 -0.51
N ALA A 157 1.27 -3.03 -1.28
CA ALA A 157 1.77 -2.99 -2.64
C ALA A 157 3.31 -2.99 -2.67
N THR A 158 3.96 -2.22 -1.79
CA THR A 158 5.42 -2.09 -1.75
C THR A 158 6.10 -3.28 -1.04
N VAL A 159 5.50 -3.80 0.02
CA VAL A 159 6.00 -4.91 0.84
C VAL A 159 4.94 -6.01 0.89
N PRO A 160 4.79 -6.85 -0.16
CA PRO A 160 3.71 -7.84 -0.24
C PRO A 160 3.61 -8.81 0.95
N GLY A 161 4.72 -8.98 1.68
CA GLY A 161 4.78 -9.79 2.90
C GLY A 161 3.89 -9.29 4.04
N THR A 162 3.44 -8.02 4.02
CA THR A 162 2.55 -7.43 5.03
C THR A 162 1.08 -7.80 4.83
N LYS A 163 0.71 -8.27 3.61
CA LYS A 163 -0.68 -8.52 3.21
C LYS A 163 -1.42 -9.44 4.18
N THR A 164 -0.79 -10.51 4.64
CA THR A 164 -1.42 -11.48 5.56
C THR A 164 -1.68 -10.88 6.94
N PHE A 165 -0.79 -10.03 7.42
CA PHE A 165 -0.92 -9.37 8.72
C PHE A 165 -2.01 -8.30 8.68
N VAL A 166 -2.04 -7.45 7.64
CA VAL A 166 -3.13 -6.47 7.47
C VAL A 166 -4.49 -7.18 7.35
N LYS A 167 -4.56 -8.31 6.62
CA LYS A 167 -5.78 -9.12 6.58
C LYS A 167 -6.19 -9.65 7.95
N GLY A 168 -5.24 -10.06 8.78
CA GLY A 168 -5.51 -10.52 10.15
C GLY A 168 -6.18 -9.44 10.98
N VAL A 169 -5.59 -8.23 11.00
CA VAL A 169 -6.12 -7.07 11.73
C VAL A 169 -7.54 -6.72 11.29
N LEU A 170 -7.82 -6.74 9.98
CA LEU A 170 -9.17 -6.47 9.48
C LEU A 170 -10.18 -7.56 9.87
N LYS A 171 -9.78 -8.84 9.90
CA LYS A 171 -10.65 -9.93 10.34
C LYS A 171 -10.97 -9.86 11.83
N GLU A 172 -9.98 -9.54 12.64
CA GLU A 172 -10.14 -9.33 14.08
C GLU A 172 -11.12 -8.19 14.37
N ASP A 173 -11.02 -7.10 13.60
CA ASP A 173 -11.93 -5.97 13.71
C ASP A 173 -13.38 -6.35 13.32
N GLU A 174 -13.57 -7.21 12.33
CA GLU A 174 -14.89 -7.69 11.92
C GLU A 174 -15.55 -8.66 12.92
N GLY A 175 -14.75 -9.47 13.61
CA GLY A 175 -15.24 -10.50 14.52
C GLY A 175 -15.81 -9.99 15.85
N GLY A 176 -15.73 -8.68 16.12
CA GLY A 176 -16.28 -8.07 17.32
C GLY A 176 -17.80 -7.88 17.26
N GLU A 177 -18.50 -8.21 18.34
CA GLU A 177 -19.98 -8.18 18.46
C GLU A 177 -20.63 -6.81 18.19
N SER A 178 -19.85 -5.73 18.08
CA SER A 178 -20.32 -4.35 17.91
C SER A 178 -20.01 -3.73 16.55
N GLY A 179 -19.49 -4.51 15.60
CA GLY A 179 -18.87 -3.97 14.39
C GLY A 179 -17.50 -3.34 14.69
N GLY A 180 -16.61 -3.36 13.70
CA GLY A 180 -15.22 -2.94 13.87
C GLY A 180 -15.04 -1.56 14.51
N THR A 181 -14.11 -1.48 15.45
CA THR A 181 -13.78 -0.25 16.18
C THR A 181 -12.57 0.45 15.59
N LEU A 182 -11.79 -0.23 14.73
CA LEU A 182 -10.57 0.30 14.15
C LEU A 182 -10.77 1.65 13.43
N PRO A 183 -11.81 1.87 12.58
CA PRO A 183 -12.02 3.17 11.96
C PRO A 183 -12.35 4.31 12.93
N ARG A 184 -12.84 3.97 14.14
CA ARG A 184 -13.22 4.93 15.19
C ARG A 184 -12.13 5.13 16.25
N SER A 185 -11.09 4.30 16.23
CA SER A 185 -9.97 4.41 17.16
C SER A 185 -9.06 5.59 16.84
N GLU A 186 -8.22 5.98 17.78
CA GLU A 186 -7.21 7.02 17.59
C GLU A 186 -6.29 6.74 16.41
N LEU A 187 -5.89 7.78 15.67
CA LEU A 187 -5.02 7.64 14.49
C LEU A 187 -3.73 6.87 14.80
N SER A 188 -3.13 7.13 15.97
CA SER A 188 -1.93 6.41 16.43
C SER A 188 -2.17 4.90 16.52
N SER A 189 -3.31 4.48 17.07
CA SER A 189 -3.71 3.07 17.16
C SER A 189 -3.95 2.47 15.78
N GLN A 190 -4.57 3.23 14.87
CA GLN A 190 -4.78 2.78 13.50
C GLN A 190 -3.45 2.59 12.75
N VAL A 191 -2.52 3.54 12.86
CA VAL A 191 -1.20 3.45 12.24
C VAL A 191 -0.38 2.29 12.84
N GLU A 192 -0.41 2.10 14.15
CA GLU A 192 0.26 0.98 14.81
C GLU A 192 -0.24 -0.36 14.23
N ARG A 193 -1.55 -0.60 14.29
CA ARG A 193 -2.16 -1.87 13.90
C ARG A 193 -2.17 -2.12 12.39
N LEU A 194 -2.39 -1.10 11.56
CA LEU A 194 -2.50 -1.28 10.10
C LEU A 194 -1.18 -1.11 9.35
N PHE A 195 -0.18 -0.47 9.95
CA PHE A 195 1.07 -0.13 9.27
C PHE A 195 2.31 -0.68 9.98
N LEU A 196 2.56 -0.30 11.23
CA LEU A 196 3.80 -0.61 11.93
C LEU A 196 3.91 -2.09 12.35
N GLU A 197 2.86 -2.64 12.95
CA GLU A 197 2.80 -4.06 13.34
C GLU A 197 2.88 -5.00 12.11
N PRO A 198 2.12 -4.79 11.01
CA PRO A 198 2.27 -5.59 9.80
C PRO A 198 3.65 -5.53 9.18
N TYR A 199 4.27 -4.35 9.14
CA TYR A 199 5.62 -4.17 8.62
C TYR A 199 6.65 -4.93 9.47
N THR A 200 6.62 -4.73 10.78
CA THR A 200 7.55 -5.38 11.72
C THR A 200 7.38 -6.91 11.68
N SER A 201 6.14 -7.38 11.64
CA SER A 201 5.82 -8.81 11.55
C SER A 201 6.31 -9.43 10.24
N ALA A 202 6.21 -8.72 9.12
CA ALA A 202 6.73 -9.18 7.84
C ALA A 202 8.27 -9.29 7.82
N LEU A 203 8.97 -8.46 8.60
CA LEU A 203 10.43 -8.48 8.74
C LEU A 203 10.95 -9.48 9.78
N ARG A 204 10.09 -10.16 10.55
CA ARG A 204 10.52 -11.29 11.41
C ARG A 204 11.02 -12.48 10.59
N ASN A 205 10.57 -12.62 9.34
CA ASN A 205 11.09 -13.64 8.43
C ASN A 205 12.54 -13.30 8.01
N PRO A 206 13.54 -14.15 8.28
CA PRO A 206 14.94 -13.84 8.02
C PRO A 206 15.25 -13.52 6.55
N ALA A 207 14.64 -14.23 5.61
CA ALA A 207 14.84 -14.00 4.18
C ALA A 207 14.30 -12.63 3.75
N ARG A 208 13.13 -12.23 4.26
CA ARG A 208 12.56 -10.90 3.98
C ARG A 208 13.36 -9.79 4.64
N ARG A 209 13.84 -10.01 5.86
CA ARG A 209 14.74 -9.08 6.56
C ARG A 209 16.02 -8.85 5.78
N ALA A 210 16.67 -9.92 5.33
CA ALA A 210 17.87 -9.83 4.50
C ALA A 210 17.61 -9.07 3.20
N GLN A 211 16.50 -9.35 2.51
CA GLN A 211 16.12 -8.62 1.29
C GLN A 211 15.87 -7.12 1.55
N ALA A 212 15.24 -6.77 2.68
CA ALA A 212 15.04 -5.37 3.07
C ALA A 212 16.38 -4.67 3.35
N LEU A 213 17.30 -5.34 4.05
CA LEU A 213 18.65 -4.81 4.31
C LEU A 213 19.44 -4.56 3.02
N VAL A 214 19.33 -5.47 2.04
CA VAL A 214 19.99 -5.31 0.72
C VAL A 214 19.41 -4.14 -0.07
N LYS A 215 18.08 -3.94 -0.03
CA LYS A 215 17.43 -2.80 -0.70
C LYS A 215 17.72 -1.47 -0.01
N GLY A 216 18.01 -1.51 1.29
CA GLY A 216 18.12 -0.34 2.15
C GLY A 216 16.77 0.07 2.76
N PRO A 217 16.76 1.12 3.59
CA PRO A 217 15.57 1.56 4.33
C PRO A 217 14.41 1.86 3.39
N PHE A 218 13.21 1.50 3.86
CA PHE A 218 11.96 2.00 3.30
C PHE A 218 11.66 3.40 3.86
N LEU A 219 11.05 4.24 3.03
CA LEU A 219 10.67 5.60 3.36
C LEU A 219 9.14 5.74 3.36
N THR A 220 8.60 6.44 4.35
CA THR A 220 7.23 6.95 4.33
C THR A 220 7.30 8.47 4.24
N VAL A 221 6.52 9.08 3.35
CA VAL A 221 6.47 10.54 3.17
C VAL A 221 5.08 11.05 3.56
N ILE A 222 5.02 12.00 4.49
CA ILE A 222 3.80 12.69 4.87
C ILE A 222 4.02 14.18 4.67
N ASP A 223 3.14 14.84 3.92
CA ASP A 223 3.21 16.26 3.60
C ASP A 223 1.89 16.96 3.93
N GLY A 224 1.97 18.23 4.31
CA GLY A 224 0.80 19.07 4.60
C GLY A 224 0.11 18.77 5.93
N LEU A 225 0.83 18.31 6.97
CA LEU A 225 0.22 18.07 8.29
C LEU A 225 -0.52 19.31 8.85
N ASP A 226 -0.06 20.52 8.50
CA ASP A 226 -0.68 21.81 8.80
C ASP A 226 -1.96 22.11 7.99
N GLU A 227 -2.20 21.34 6.94
CA GLU A 227 -3.40 21.37 6.11
C GLU A 227 -4.44 20.32 6.50
N CYS A 228 -4.17 19.52 7.54
CA CYS A 228 -5.15 18.62 8.14
C CYS A 228 -6.25 19.42 8.88
N GLU A 229 -7.49 18.98 8.71
CA GLU A 229 -8.70 19.52 9.37
C GLU A 229 -9.16 18.63 10.53
#